data_AF-A0A973TCN5-F1
#
_entry.id   AF-A0A973TCN5-F1
#
_cell.length_a   1.000
_cell.length_b   1.000
_cell.length_c   1.000
_cell.angle_alpha   90.00
_cell.angle_beta   90.00
_cell.angle_gamma   90.00
#
_symmetry.space_group_name_H-M   'P 1'
#
loop_
_entity.id
_entity.type
_entity.pdbx_description
1 polymer ?
#
loop_
_entity_poly.entity_id
_entity_poly.type
_entity_poly.pdbx_seq_one_letter_code
_entity_poly.pdbx_strand_id
1 'polypeptide(L)'
;MSVVEVTAGDAPVPNGTRVSGHGRTALVLGANGFIAGFIIAALRTRGWRVIRGVRRADGSDDARACDLADGSTDWRAVLDGVDAVVNAAGILRESGRQRFEAIHHAAPLALARACVEAGVRRFVQVSALGHADDGEFVASKHRFDDALLRLPLGAVVLRPSVVYSTRGSYGGTSLLRAMAGLPGVLANPGHGQWPLQPGAAEDLGELVAQADLWLHGHVHDSFDYRVGRCR
;
A
#
# COMPACT_ATOMS: atom_id res chain seq x y z
N MET A 1 -0.08 4.85 20.95
CA MET A 1 1.08 4.52 20.09
C MET A 1 0.60 3.52 19.06
N SER A 2 0.41 3.99 17.84
CA SER A 2 -0.40 3.36 16.79
C SER A 2 0.51 2.74 15.73
N VAL A 3 0.32 1.45 15.48
CA VAL A 3 1.17 0.63 14.60
C VAL A 3 1.03 1.02 13.12
N VAL A 4 -0.11 1.61 12.77
CA VAL A 4 -0.48 2.09 11.44
C VAL A 4 -1.25 3.39 11.60
N GLU A 5 -0.87 4.44 10.85
CA GLU A 5 -1.67 5.66 10.72
C GLU A 5 -2.58 5.52 9.48
N VAL A 6 -3.83 5.96 9.58
CA VAL A 6 -4.80 5.89 8.49
C VAL A 6 -5.39 7.25 8.20
N THR A 7 -5.33 7.67 6.94
CA THR A 7 -5.97 8.90 6.45
C THR A 7 -6.97 8.57 5.35
N ALA A 8 -8.21 9.04 5.47
CA ALA A 8 -9.22 8.94 4.43
C ALA A 8 -9.39 10.28 3.72
N GLY A 9 -9.68 10.26 2.42
CA GLY A 9 -10.02 11.48 1.67
C GLY A 9 -11.45 11.96 1.97
N ASP A 10 -11.67 13.27 1.84
CA ASP A 10 -12.97 13.92 2.14
C ASP A 10 -14.04 13.70 1.07
N ALA A 11 -13.69 13.08 -0.07
CA ALA A 11 -14.64 12.85 -1.15
C ALA A 11 -15.76 11.90 -0.69
N PRO A 12 -17.04 12.33 -0.74
CA PRO A 12 -18.15 11.48 -0.30
C PRO A 12 -18.19 10.23 -1.17
N VAL A 13 -18.07 9.07 -0.53
CA VAL A 13 -18.33 7.79 -1.18
C VAL A 13 -19.85 7.73 -1.42
N PRO A 14 -20.34 7.72 -2.67
CA PRO A 14 -21.78 7.68 -2.89
C PRO A 14 -22.35 6.41 -2.27
N ASN A 15 -23.34 6.57 -1.40
CA ASN A 15 -24.06 5.46 -0.79
C ASN A 15 -24.66 4.59 -1.90
N GLY A 16 -24.22 3.33 -1.94
CA GLY A 16 -24.75 2.33 -2.84
C GLY A 16 -24.16 2.39 -4.24
N THR A 17 -23.52 1.30 -4.64
CA THR A 17 -23.59 0.90 -6.05
C THR A 17 -23.58 -0.60 -6.08
N ARG A 18 -24.75 -1.10 -6.49
CA ARG A 18 -25.06 -2.42 -7.04
C ARG A 18 -23.84 -3.34 -7.09
N VAL A 19 -23.92 -4.41 -6.31
CA VAL A 19 -23.30 -5.68 -6.70
C VAL A 19 -23.78 -5.93 -8.12
N SER A 20 -22.93 -5.64 -9.10
CA SER A 20 -23.16 -6.07 -10.46
C SER A 20 -23.23 -7.60 -10.44
N GLY A 21 -23.88 -8.25 -11.41
CA GLY A 21 -24.03 -9.73 -11.40
C GLY A 21 -22.72 -10.54 -11.45
N HIS A 22 -21.57 -9.88 -11.28
CA HIS A 22 -20.21 -10.38 -11.32
C HIS A 22 -19.56 -10.12 -9.95
N GLY A 23 -18.75 -11.07 -9.45
CA GLY A 23 -18.09 -10.93 -8.14
C GLY A 23 -17.14 -9.71 -8.07
N ARG A 24 -16.94 -9.18 -6.84
CA ARG A 24 -16.10 -8.00 -6.59
C ARG A 24 -14.65 -8.24 -7.03
N THR A 25 -14.07 -7.35 -7.83
CA THR A 25 -12.73 -7.48 -8.39
C THR A 25 -11.79 -6.36 -7.92
N ALA A 26 -10.63 -6.73 -7.37
CA ALA A 26 -9.61 -5.80 -6.91
C ALA A 26 -8.31 -5.93 -7.71
N LEU A 27 -7.76 -4.81 -8.17
CA LEU A 27 -6.40 -4.73 -8.72
C LEU A 27 -5.40 -4.47 -7.59
N VAL A 28 -4.38 -5.32 -7.45
CA VAL A 28 -3.30 -5.14 -6.46
C VAL A 28 -1.99 -4.84 -7.18
N LEU A 29 -1.52 -3.59 -7.12
CA LEU A 29 -0.19 -3.23 -7.63
C LEU A 29 0.91 -3.67 -6.66
N GLY A 30 2.04 -4.11 -7.23
CA GLY A 30 3.14 -4.66 -6.44
C GLY A 30 2.83 -6.07 -5.94
N ALA A 31 2.01 -6.83 -6.67
CA ALA A 31 1.46 -8.12 -6.26
C ALA A 31 2.49 -9.18 -5.85
N ASN A 32 3.72 -9.09 -6.37
CA ASN A 32 4.82 -10.00 -6.01
C ASN A 32 5.60 -9.55 -4.76
N GLY A 33 5.19 -8.44 -4.14
CA GLY A 33 5.81 -7.87 -2.96
C GLY A 33 5.39 -8.57 -1.66
N PHE A 34 6.19 -8.38 -0.62
CA PHE A 34 6.00 -9.01 0.69
C PHE A 34 4.64 -8.71 1.30
N ILE A 35 4.28 -7.43 1.45
CA ILE A 35 2.99 -6.99 2.02
C ILE A 35 1.82 -7.39 1.11
N ALA A 36 1.99 -7.27 -0.21
CA ALA A 36 0.95 -7.58 -1.18
C ALA A 36 0.49 -9.05 -1.10
N GLY A 37 1.39 -9.99 -0.79
CA GLY A 37 1.02 -11.40 -0.61
C GLY A 37 -0.03 -11.61 0.48
N PHE A 38 0.10 -10.92 1.63
CA PHE A 38 -0.87 -10.99 2.72
C PHE A 38 -2.19 -10.32 2.34
N ILE A 39 -2.14 -9.17 1.67
CA ILE A 39 -3.32 -8.46 1.16
C ILE A 39 -4.12 -9.35 0.18
N ILE A 40 -3.42 -9.97 -0.79
CA ILE A 40 -4.05 -10.83 -1.80
C ILE A 40 -4.72 -12.04 -1.14
N ALA A 41 -4.06 -12.65 -0.15
CA ALA A 41 -4.64 -13.76 0.61
C ALA A 41 -5.91 -13.33 1.36
N ALA A 42 -5.86 -12.19 2.06
CA ALA A 42 -7.01 -11.67 2.82
C ALA A 42 -8.20 -11.29 1.92
N LEU A 43 -7.93 -10.67 0.75
CA LEU A 43 -8.95 -10.35 -0.25
C LEU A 43 -9.62 -11.62 -0.81
N ARG A 44 -8.83 -12.64 -1.16
CA ARG A 44 -9.34 -13.92 -1.69
C ARG A 44 -10.21 -14.65 -0.67
N THR A 45 -9.80 -14.69 0.61
CA THR A 45 -10.61 -15.26 1.70
C THR A 45 -11.96 -14.56 1.85
N ARG A 46 -12.03 -13.26 1.52
CA ARG A 46 -13.26 -12.46 1.52
C ARG A 46 -14.07 -12.53 0.21
N GLY A 47 -13.72 -13.44 -0.68
CA GLY A 47 -14.43 -13.68 -1.93
C GLY A 47 -14.19 -12.62 -3.02
N TRP A 48 -13.16 -11.79 -2.89
CA TRP A 48 -12.75 -10.90 -3.98
C TRP A 48 -12.01 -11.70 -5.05
N ARG A 49 -12.33 -11.45 -6.32
CA ARG A 49 -11.44 -11.76 -7.44
C ARG A 49 -10.28 -10.77 -7.38
N VAL A 50 -9.05 -11.28 -7.48
CA VAL A 50 -7.85 -10.44 -7.44
C VAL A 50 -7.17 -10.45 -8.79
N ILE A 51 -6.87 -9.26 -9.30
CA ILE A 51 -6.01 -9.03 -10.46
C ILE A 51 -4.66 -8.51 -9.94
N ARG A 52 -3.59 -9.22 -10.26
CA ARG A 52 -2.22 -8.93 -9.86
C ARG A 52 -1.58 -7.96 -10.85
N GLY A 53 -1.33 -6.74 -10.41
CA GLY A 53 -0.50 -5.78 -11.12
C GLY A 53 0.98 -6.11 -10.93
N VAL A 54 1.57 -6.76 -11.92
CA VAL A 54 2.96 -7.23 -11.91
C VAL A 54 3.77 -6.52 -12.97
N ARG A 55 5.07 -6.32 -12.72
CA ARG A 55 5.95 -5.62 -13.67
C ARG A 55 5.95 -6.24 -15.06
N ARG A 56 5.95 -7.58 -15.14
CA ARG A 56 5.83 -8.35 -16.37
C ARG A 56 4.75 -9.40 -16.14
N ALA A 57 3.79 -9.49 -17.06
CA ALA A 57 2.80 -10.55 -17.01
C ALA A 57 3.51 -11.91 -17.06
N ASP A 58 3.09 -12.82 -16.18
CA ASP A 58 3.64 -14.18 -16.06
C ASP A 58 2.83 -15.20 -16.87
N GLY A 59 1.88 -14.73 -17.69
CA GLY A 59 0.99 -15.56 -18.51
C GLY A 59 -0.24 -16.08 -17.77
N SER A 60 -0.40 -15.78 -16.48
CA SER A 60 -1.61 -16.11 -15.74
C SER A 60 -2.78 -15.18 -16.08
N ASP A 61 -3.99 -15.74 -16.06
CA ASP A 61 -5.24 -15.00 -16.33
C ASP A 61 -5.52 -13.90 -15.30
N ASP A 62 -4.89 -13.98 -14.13
CA ASP A 62 -5.04 -13.01 -13.05
C ASP A 62 -3.90 -11.98 -13.00
N ALA A 63 -2.99 -11.93 -13.99
CA ALA A 63 -1.89 -10.98 -14.03
C ALA A 63 -2.02 -9.94 -15.14
N ARG A 64 -1.82 -8.66 -14.79
CA ARG A 64 -1.73 -7.54 -15.75
C ARG A 64 -0.36 -6.88 -15.65
N ALA A 65 0.24 -6.60 -16.80
CA ALA A 65 1.54 -5.93 -16.88
C ALA A 65 1.41 -4.46 -16.48
N CYS A 66 2.09 -4.08 -15.40
CA CYS A 66 2.12 -2.74 -14.83
C CYS A 66 3.58 -2.40 -14.49
N ASP A 67 4.36 -1.93 -15.47
CA ASP A 67 5.72 -1.44 -15.22
C ASP A 67 5.71 0.04 -14.85
N LEU A 68 5.75 0.29 -13.55
CA LEU A 68 5.72 1.63 -12.97
C LEU A 68 6.94 2.49 -13.34
N ALA A 69 8.03 1.91 -13.85
CA ALA A 69 9.19 2.66 -14.31
C ALA A 69 9.19 2.99 -15.81
N ASP A 70 8.29 2.40 -16.59
CA ASP A 70 8.24 2.62 -18.04
C ASP A 70 7.30 3.77 -18.41
N GLY A 71 6.33 4.11 -17.55
CA GLY A 71 5.38 5.21 -17.77
C GLY A 71 4.40 4.99 -18.93
N SER A 72 4.54 3.88 -19.66
CA SER A 72 3.77 3.51 -20.86
C SER A 72 2.56 2.60 -20.57
N THR A 73 2.31 2.28 -19.29
CA THR A 73 1.25 1.35 -18.90
C THR A 73 -0.12 1.90 -19.31
N ASP A 74 -0.87 1.13 -20.10
CA ASP A 74 -2.25 1.47 -20.44
C ASP A 74 -3.18 1.18 -19.25
N TRP A 75 -3.38 2.20 -18.42
CA TRP A 75 -4.22 2.10 -17.24
C TRP A 75 -5.69 1.81 -17.56
N ARG A 76 -6.20 2.16 -18.74
CA ARG A 76 -7.59 1.89 -19.10
C ARG A 76 -7.80 0.39 -19.29
N ALA A 77 -6.91 -0.26 -20.03
CA ALA A 77 -6.93 -1.72 -20.17
C ALA A 77 -6.70 -2.42 -18.81
N VAL A 78 -5.81 -1.87 -17.98
CA VAL A 78 -5.52 -2.40 -16.64
C VAL A 78 -6.69 -2.25 -15.66
N LEU A 79 -7.61 -1.31 -15.87
CA LEU A 79 -8.76 -1.07 -15.01
C LEU A 79 -10.06 -1.74 -15.51
N ASP A 80 -10.04 -2.40 -16.66
CA ASP A 80 -11.21 -3.09 -17.19
C ASP A 80 -11.74 -4.14 -16.20
N GLY A 81 -13.01 -4.03 -15.82
CA GLY A 81 -13.66 -4.89 -14.83
C GLY A 81 -13.13 -4.78 -13.39
N VAL A 82 -12.41 -3.72 -13.03
CA VAL A 82 -11.88 -3.49 -11.67
C VAL A 82 -12.84 -2.63 -10.85
N ASP A 83 -13.18 -3.07 -9.63
CA ASP A 83 -14.04 -2.31 -8.69
C ASP A 83 -13.24 -1.49 -7.66
N ALA A 84 -12.01 -1.92 -7.36
CA ALA A 84 -11.14 -1.31 -6.38
C ALA A 84 -9.66 -1.50 -6.72
N VAL A 85 -8.82 -0.54 -6.33
CA VAL A 85 -7.36 -0.62 -6.46
C VAL A 85 -6.71 -0.64 -5.09
N VAL A 86 -5.71 -1.50 -4.91
CA VAL A 86 -4.78 -1.49 -3.80
C VAL A 86 -3.36 -1.28 -4.34
N ASN A 87 -2.73 -0.19 -3.97
CA ASN A 87 -1.35 0.08 -4.30
C ASN A 87 -0.43 -0.31 -3.13
N ALA A 88 0.27 -1.43 -3.28
CA ALA A 88 1.34 -1.86 -2.38
C ALA A 88 2.71 -1.83 -3.07
N ALA A 89 2.83 -1.16 -4.22
CA ALA A 89 4.09 -1.02 -4.92
C ALA A 89 5.01 -0.02 -4.21
N GLY A 90 6.29 -0.38 -4.14
CA GLY A 90 7.33 0.45 -3.55
C GLY A 90 8.71 -0.17 -3.73
N ILE A 91 9.72 0.68 -3.71
CA ILE A 91 11.14 0.31 -3.69
C ILE A 91 11.77 0.92 -2.45
N LEU A 92 12.74 0.26 -1.83
CA LEU A 92 13.48 0.82 -0.68
C LEU A 92 14.71 1.62 -1.10
N ARG A 93 15.19 1.40 -2.33
CA ARG A 93 16.36 2.06 -2.92
C ARG A 93 16.17 2.18 -4.42
N GLU A 94 16.71 3.26 -4.98
CA GLU A 94 16.76 3.42 -6.43
C GLU A 94 17.77 2.46 -7.06
N SER A 95 17.46 1.97 -8.26
CA SER A 95 18.39 1.13 -9.03
C SER A 95 18.02 1.11 -10.51
N GLY A 96 18.97 1.47 -11.38
CA GLY A 96 18.76 1.55 -12.82
C GLY A 96 17.54 2.43 -13.16
N ARG A 97 16.53 1.84 -13.81
CA ARG A 97 15.28 2.52 -14.17
C ARG A 97 14.30 2.69 -13.00
N GLN A 98 14.53 2.04 -11.87
CA GLN A 98 13.66 2.12 -10.68
C GLN A 98 13.98 3.40 -9.90
N ARG A 99 13.17 4.43 -10.09
CA ARG A 99 13.29 5.72 -9.40
C ARG A 99 12.14 5.93 -8.45
N PHE A 100 12.39 6.56 -7.30
CA PHE A 100 11.34 6.86 -6.32
C PHE A 100 10.22 7.68 -6.95
N GLU A 101 10.58 8.71 -7.71
CA GLU A 101 9.60 9.55 -8.40
C GLU A 101 8.69 8.76 -9.36
N ALA A 102 9.25 7.83 -10.13
CA ALA A 102 8.48 7.00 -11.05
C ALA A 102 7.56 6.00 -10.32
N ILE A 103 8.14 5.27 -9.36
CA ILE A 103 7.48 4.13 -8.70
C ILE A 103 6.51 4.57 -7.59
N HIS A 104 6.87 5.58 -6.81
CA HIS A 104 6.07 6.03 -5.66
C HIS A 104 5.04 7.08 -6.02
N HIS A 105 5.32 7.93 -7.03
CA HIS A 105 4.50 9.09 -7.34
C HIS A 105 3.89 9.08 -8.74
N ALA A 106 4.70 9.22 -9.80
CA ALA A 106 4.18 9.48 -11.14
C ALA A 106 3.26 8.36 -11.67
N ALA A 107 3.69 7.09 -11.57
CA ALA A 107 2.89 5.97 -12.08
C ALA A 107 1.64 5.70 -11.22
N PRO A 108 1.71 5.65 -9.87
CA PRO A 108 0.51 5.58 -9.03
C PRO A 108 -0.47 6.73 -9.24
N LEU A 109 0.01 7.96 -9.47
CA LEU A 109 -0.83 9.12 -9.75
C LEU A 109 -1.53 9.00 -11.12
N ALA A 110 -0.84 8.50 -12.14
CA ALA A 110 -1.45 8.20 -13.43
C ALA A 110 -2.56 7.16 -13.30
N LEU A 111 -2.32 6.09 -12.53
CA LEU A 111 -3.35 5.08 -12.22
C LEU A 111 -4.53 5.68 -11.46
N ALA A 112 -4.29 6.49 -10.43
CA ALA A 112 -5.36 7.10 -9.64
C ALA A 112 -6.23 8.03 -10.50
N ARG A 113 -5.63 8.82 -11.40
CA ARG A 113 -6.38 9.62 -12.38
C ARG A 113 -7.19 8.74 -13.32
N ALA A 114 -6.61 7.65 -13.82
CA ALA A 114 -7.34 6.69 -14.64
C ALA A 114 -8.50 6.01 -13.88
N CYS A 115 -8.38 5.80 -12.57
CA CYS A 115 -9.48 5.30 -11.73
C CYS A 115 -10.66 6.28 -11.72
N VAL A 116 -10.39 7.59 -11.60
CA VAL A 116 -11.42 8.63 -11.68
C VAL A 116 -12.13 8.56 -13.03
N GLU A 117 -11.37 8.50 -14.14
CA GLU A 117 -11.92 8.41 -15.50
C GLU A 117 -12.75 7.13 -15.72
N ALA A 118 -12.29 5.99 -15.20
CA ALA A 118 -12.93 4.68 -15.35
C ALA A 118 -14.09 4.45 -14.37
N GLY A 119 -14.35 5.38 -13.44
CA GLY A 119 -15.39 5.21 -12.40
C GLY A 119 -15.03 4.21 -11.29
N VAL A 120 -13.75 3.84 -11.18
CA VAL A 120 -13.22 3.02 -10.08
C VAL A 120 -13.06 3.91 -8.86
N ARG A 121 -13.96 3.75 -7.89
CA ARG A 121 -14.15 4.73 -6.81
C ARG A 121 -13.37 4.44 -5.54
N ARG A 122 -12.76 3.26 -5.43
CA ARG A 122 -12.03 2.83 -4.23
C ARG A 122 -10.55 2.68 -4.52
N PHE A 123 -9.73 3.38 -3.74
CA PHE A 123 -8.28 3.32 -3.86
C PHE A 123 -7.64 3.20 -2.47
N VAL A 124 -6.91 2.12 -2.23
CA VAL A 124 -6.13 1.94 -1.00
C VAL A 124 -4.66 2.09 -1.32
N GLN A 125 -3.97 2.96 -0.60
CA GLN A 125 -2.55 3.22 -0.73
C GLN A 125 -1.82 2.69 0.51
N VAL A 126 -0.86 1.80 0.31
CA VAL A 126 0.09 1.39 1.36
C VAL A 126 1.33 2.28 1.24
N SER A 127 1.43 3.23 2.17
CA SER A 127 2.49 4.23 2.29
C SER A 127 3.52 3.83 3.37
N ALA A 128 4.16 4.80 4.00
CA ALA A 128 5.13 4.61 5.07
C ALA A 128 4.94 5.67 6.17
N LEU A 129 5.05 5.23 7.42
CA LEU A 129 5.11 6.12 8.58
C LEU A 129 6.45 6.87 8.60
N GLY A 130 6.44 8.13 9.02
CA GLY A 130 7.61 8.99 9.14
C GLY A 130 7.29 10.44 8.76
N HIS A 131 8.31 11.28 8.68
CA HIS A 131 8.24 12.64 8.15
C HIS A 131 8.96 12.70 6.80
N ALA A 132 8.58 13.64 5.93
CA ALA A 132 9.25 13.83 4.64
C ALA A 132 10.75 14.11 4.78
N ASP A 133 11.18 14.69 5.90
CA ASP A 133 12.58 14.98 6.20
C ASP A 133 13.40 13.72 6.57
N ASP A 134 12.76 12.58 6.84
CA ASP A 134 13.42 11.31 7.18
C ASP A 134 14.11 10.66 5.97
N GLY A 135 13.83 11.15 4.76
CA GLY A 135 14.53 10.78 3.54
C GLY A 135 13.61 10.58 2.34
N GLU A 136 14.23 10.50 1.15
CA GLU A 136 13.50 10.51 -0.12
C GLU A 136 12.52 9.33 -0.28
N PHE A 137 12.79 8.20 0.38
CA PHE A 137 11.84 7.09 0.42
C PHE A 137 10.49 7.49 1.03
N VAL A 138 10.48 8.16 2.19
CA VAL A 138 9.26 8.60 2.88
C VAL A 138 8.64 9.79 2.14
N ALA A 139 9.47 10.78 1.80
CA ALA A 139 9.03 11.98 1.08
C ALA A 139 8.28 11.64 -0.21
N SER A 140 8.83 10.74 -1.03
CA SER A 140 8.21 10.36 -2.32
C SER A 140 6.89 9.61 -2.16
N LYS A 141 6.72 8.81 -1.10
CA LYS A 141 5.43 8.16 -0.78
C LYS A 141 4.40 9.19 -0.33
N HIS A 142 4.79 10.14 0.53
CA HIS A 142 3.92 11.21 1.02
C HIS A 142 3.46 12.16 -0.10
N ARG A 143 4.33 12.48 -1.07
CA ARG A 143 3.93 13.26 -2.25
C ARG A 143 2.75 12.62 -3.00
N PHE A 144 2.73 11.30 -3.12
CA PHE A 144 1.60 10.59 -3.70
C PHE A 144 0.39 10.54 -2.78
N ASP A 145 0.57 10.31 -1.49
CA ASP A 145 -0.53 10.32 -0.53
C ASP A 145 -1.31 11.65 -0.60
N ASP A 146 -0.59 12.77 -0.59
CA ASP A 146 -1.18 14.11 -0.70
C ASP A 146 -1.89 14.32 -2.04
N ALA A 147 -1.31 13.84 -3.14
CA ALA A 147 -1.90 13.96 -4.46
C ALA A 147 -3.15 13.08 -4.60
N LEU A 148 -3.13 11.87 -4.03
CA LEU A 148 -4.24 10.92 -4.05
C LEU A 148 -5.44 11.44 -3.25
N LEU A 149 -5.21 11.98 -2.05
CA LEU A 149 -6.27 12.51 -1.19
C LEU A 149 -6.98 13.74 -1.78
N ARG A 150 -6.36 14.43 -2.74
CA ARG A 150 -6.97 15.56 -3.48
C ARG A 150 -7.84 15.12 -4.66
N LEU A 151 -7.79 13.84 -5.05
CA LEU A 151 -8.61 13.32 -6.15
C LEU A 151 -10.03 13.02 -5.66
N PRO A 152 -11.04 13.08 -6.55
CA PRO A 152 -12.42 12.70 -6.22
C PRO A 152 -12.58 11.17 -6.17
N LEU A 153 -11.81 10.52 -5.30
CA LEU A 153 -11.81 9.08 -5.04
C LEU A 153 -12.10 8.81 -3.56
N GLY A 154 -12.79 7.71 -3.27
CA GLY A 154 -12.81 7.13 -1.93
C GLY A 154 -11.45 6.51 -1.61
N ALA A 155 -10.48 7.37 -1.31
CA ALA A 155 -9.10 7.00 -1.07
C ALA A 155 -8.81 6.78 0.41
N VAL A 156 -8.05 5.74 0.72
CA VAL A 156 -7.51 5.45 2.06
C VAL A 156 -6.00 5.29 1.96
N VAL A 157 -5.26 6.04 2.77
CA VAL A 157 -3.82 5.95 2.90
C VAL A 157 -3.50 5.28 4.23
N LEU A 158 -2.78 4.16 4.17
CA LEU A 158 -2.26 3.44 5.32
C LEU A 158 -0.75 3.69 5.42
N ARG A 159 -0.29 4.23 6.54
CA ARG A 159 1.13 4.44 6.83
C ARG A 159 1.59 3.46 7.92
N PRO A 160 1.91 2.22 7.56
CA PRO A 160 2.50 1.28 8.50
C PRO A 160 3.92 1.72 8.88
N SER A 161 4.33 1.33 10.08
CA SER A 161 5.73 1.37 10.51
C SER A 161 6.55 0.24 9.84
N VAL A 162 7.59 -0.27 10.50
CA VAL A 162 8.26 -1.51 10.09
C VAL A 162 7.32 -2.70 10.20
N VAL A 163 7.09 -3.38 9.08
CA VAL A 163 6.26 -4.57 8.99
C VAL A 163 7.10 -5.84 9.10
N TYR A 164 6.74 -6.76 10.00
CA TYR A 164 7.38 -8.06 10.16
C TYR A 164 6.38 -9.20 10.00
N SER A 165 6.89 -10.41 9.75
CA SER A 165 6.10 -11.65 9.82
C SER A 165 7.04 -12.83 10.10
N THR A 166 6.51 -13.91 10.66
CA THR A 166 7.24 -15.18 10.79
C THR A 166 7.34 -15.93 9.46
N ARG A 167 6.47 -15.61 8.48
CA ARG A 167 6.37 -16.29 7.17
C ARG A 167 7.32 -15.73 6.09
N GLY A 168 8.08 -14.69 6.42
CA GLY A 168 9.04 -14.07 5.51
C GLY A 168 9.65 -12.80 6.10
N SER A 169 10.48 -12.10 5.34
CA SER A 169 11.02 -10.79 5.72
C SER A 169 11.34 -9.98 4.48
N TYR A 170 11.41 -8.66 4.61
CA TYR A 170 11.82 -7.78 3.52
C TYR A 170 12.51 -6.53 4.07
N GLY A 171 13.53 -6.05 3.35
CA GLY A 171 14.23 -4.81 3.72
C GLY A 171 14.85 -4.86 5.12
N GLY A 172 14.50 -3.89 5.95
CA GLY A 172 15.01 -3.76 7.32
C GLY A 172 14.75 -4.98 8.20
N THR A 173 13.62 -5.68 8.04
CA THR A 173 13.34 -6.89 8.85
C THR A 173 14.20 -8.07 8.43
N SER A 174 14.63 -8.15 7.17
CA SER A 174 15.60 -9.15 6.72
C SER A 174 16.98 -8.89 7.33
N LEU A 175 17.39 -7.62 7.42
CA LEU A 175 18.64 -7.24 8.09
C LEU A 175 18.58 -7.57 9.58
N LEU A 176 17.51 -7.18 10.28
CA LEU A 176 17.32 -7.51 11.70
C LEU A 176 17.33 -9.02 11.94
N ARG A 177 16.66 -9.80 11.08
CA ARG A 177 16.67 -11.27 11.15
C ARG A 177 18.07 -11.85 10.94
N ALA A 178 18.84 -11.30 10.00
CA ALA A 178 20.22 -11.73 9.76
C ALA A 178 21.13 -11.43 10.97
N MET A 179 21.01 -10.23 11.56
CA MET A 179 21.79 -9.83 12.73
C MET A 179 21.45 -10.68 13.96
N ALA A 180 20.18 -11.02 14.17
CA ALA A 180 19.74 -11.89 15.26
C ALA A 180 20.27 -13.34 15.14
N GLY A 181 20.75 -13.73 13.96
CA GLY A 181 21.35 -15.04 13.71
C GLY A 181 22.85 -15.13 14.03
N LEU A 182 23.52 -14.04 14.41
CA LEU A 182 24.96 -14.03 14.68
C LEU A 182 25.26 -14.50 16.12
N PRO A 183 26.05 -15.58 16.30
CA PRO A 183 26.35 -16.09 17.64
C PRO A 183 27.25 -15.12 18.41
N GLY A 184 26.85 -14.76 19.63
CA GLY A 184 27.66 -13.96 20.56
C GLY A 184 27.85 -12.49 20.17
N VAL A 185 27.26 -12.02 19.06
CA VAL A 185 27.35 -10.63 18.61
C VAL A 185 25.95 -10.08 18.36
N LEU A 186 25.51 -9.16 19.22
CA LEU A 186 24.30 -8.39 18.99
C LEU A 186 24.66 -7.08 18.31
N ALA A 187 24.65 -7.08 16.97
CA ALA A 187 24.87 -5.88 16.19
C ALA A 187 23.69 -4.91 16.36
N ASN A 188 23.95 -3.74 16.92
CA ASN A 188 22.96 -2.70 17.16
C ASN A 188 23.29 -1.45 16.32
N PRO A 189 22.50 -1.11 15.28
CA PRO A 189 22.73 0.07 14.47
C PRO A 189 22.63 1.38 15.27
N GLY A 190 23.66 2.23 15.16
CA GLY A 190 23.69 3.52 15.85
C GLY A 190 23.72 3.37 17.37
N HIS A 191 22.86 4.13 18.08
CA HIS A 191 22.82 4.14 19.55
C HIS A 191 21.75 3.22 20.15
N GLY A 192 20.97 2.52 19.33
CA GLY A 192 19.95 1.58 19.82
C GLY A 192 18.72 2.18 20.48
N GLN A 193 18.60 3.50 20.47
CA GLN A 193 17.49 4.23 21.10
C GLN A 193 16.42 4.64 20.07
N TRP A 194 16.33 3.92 18.95
CA TRP A 194 15.39 4.20 17.87
C TRP A 194 13.98 3.77 18.29
N PRO A 195 13.04 4.69 18.56
CA PRO A 195 11.67 4.31 18.87
C PRO A 195 11.05 3.63 17.64
N LEU A 196 10.43 2.47 17.84
CA LEU A 196 9.88 1.66 16.76
C LEU A 196 8.62 0.94 17.25
N GLN A 197 7.60 0.85 16.39
CA GLN A 197 6.33 0.20 16.71
C GLN A 197 5.96 -0.83 15.63
N PRO A 198 6.66 -1.97 15.57
CA PRO A 198 6.49 -2.90 14.45
C PRO A 198 5.06 -3.45 14.34
N GLY A 199 4.58 -3.59 13.11
CA GLY A 199 3.29 -4.23 12.82
C GLY A 199 3.44 -5.60 12.18
N ALA A 200 2.54 -6.52 12.48
CA ALA A 200 2.50 -7.81 11.80
C ALA A 200 1.91 -7.65 10.38
N ALA A 201 2.53 -8.31 9.40
CA ALA A 201 2.08 -8.26 8.00
C ALA A 201 0.70 -8.91 7.83
N GLU A 202 0.41 -9.92 8.64
CA GLU A 202 -0.88 -10.60 8.74
C GLU A 202 -2.00 -9.63 9.11
N ASP A 203 -1.77 -8.79 10.12
CA ASP A 203 -2.74 -7.81 10.59
C ASP A 203 -2.95 -6.70 9.55
N LEU A 204 -1.87 -6.24 8.90
CA LEU A 204 -1.96 -5.25 7.83
C LEU A 204 -2.74 -5.78 6.62
N GLY A 205 -2.54 -7.04 6.25
CA GLY A 205 -3.29 -7.69 5.17
C GLY A 205 -4.79 -7.74 5.46
N GLU A 206 -5.14 -8.11 6.70
CA GLU A 206 -6.51 -8.14 7.18
C GLU A 206 -7.15 -6.73 7.20
N LEU A 207 -6.41 -5.74 7.69
CA LEU A 207 -6.82 -4.32 7.74
C LEU A 207 -7.15 -3.77 6.35
N VAL A 208 -6.23 -3.98 5.39
CA VAL A 208 -6.41 -3.53 3.99
C VAL A 208 -7.63 -4.19 3.36
N ALA A 209 -7.84 -5.48 3.62
CA ALA A 209 -8.96 -6.21 3.07
C ALA A 209 -10.32 -5.80 3.68
N GLN A 210 -10.30 -5.08 4.80
CA GLN A 210 -11.46 -4.44 5.41
C GLN A 210 -11.64 -2.99 4.95
N ALA A 211 -10.80 -2.42 4.09
CA ALA A 211 -10.94 -1.02 3.66
C ALA A 211 -12.30 -0.72 2.99
N ASP A 212 -13.05 -1.75 2.56
CA ASP A 212 -14.45 -1.65 2.14
C ASP A 212 -15.44 -1.35 3.28
N LEU A 213 -15.16 -1.78 4.50
CA LEU A 213 -15.92 -1.50 5.73
C LEU A 213 -15.63 -0.09 6.29
N TRP A 214 -14.44 0.45 6.03
CA TRP A 214 -14.02 1.77 6.52
C TRP A 214 -14.82 2.91 5.88
N LEU A 215 -15.48 2.62 4.76
CA LEU A 215 -16.30 3.53 3.96
C LEU A 215 -17.79 3.49 4.32
N HIS A 216 -18.23 2.68 5.31
CA HIS A 216 -19.63 2.58 5.77
C HIS A 216 -19.94 3.39 7.03
N GLY A 217 -19.05 4.30 7.44
CA GLY A 217 -19.46 5.47 8.24
C GLY A 217 -19.16 5.44 9.73
N HIS A 218 -18.45 4.45 10.30
CA HIS A 218 -17.90 4.56 11.65
C HIS A 218 -16.63 3.74 11.83
N VAL A 219 -15.48 4.40 11.88
CA VAL A 219 -14.32 3.94 12.66
C VAL A 219 -14.12 4.96 13.76
N HIS A 220 -14.43 4.56 15.01
CA HIS A 220 -14.20 5.35 16.22
C HIS A 220 -12.75 5.33 16.70
N ASP A 221 -11.83 4.75 15.93
CA ASP A 221 -10.42 4.65 16.28
C ASP A 221 -9.56 5.36 15.24
N SER A 222 -9.73 6.68 15.19
CA SER A 222 -8.61 7.55 14.91
C SER A 222 -7.57 7.26 15.98
N PHE A 223 -6.58 6.47 15.63
CA PHE A 223 -5.38 6.26 16.41
C PHE A 223 -4.47 7.52 16.38
N ASP A 224 -5.10 8.70 16.45
CA ASP A 224 -4.49 9.98 16.72
C ASP A 224 -4.12 10.00 18.20
N TYR A 225 -2.83 9.92 18.50
CA TYR A 225 -2.35 10.41 19.78
C TYR A 225 -1.16 11.34 19.52
N ARG A 226 -1.30 12.59 19.96
CA ARG A 226 -0.17 13.49 20.19
C ARG A 226 0.42 13.19 21.56
N VAL A 227 1.75 13.03 21.64
CA VAL A 227 2.47 13.10 22.91
C VAL A 227 3.26 14.41 22.95
N GLY A 228 2.63 15.44 23.53
CA GLY A 228 3.29 16.73 23.77
C GLY A 228 3.67 17.49 22.50
N ARG A 229 4.94 17.91 22.41
CA ARG A 229 5.49 18.69 21.29
C ARG A 229 6.13 17.85 20.19
N CYS A 230 6.16 16.53 20.32
CA CYS A 230 6.65 15.66 19.25
C CYS A 230 5.46 15.18 18.44
N ARG A 231 5.53 15.42 17.13
CA ARG A 231 4.58 14.90 16.14
C ARG A 231 4.90 13.44 15.85
#